data_AF-A0A2D6XBK0-F1
#
_entry.id   AF-A0A2D6XBK0-F1
#
_cell.length_a   1.000
_cell.length_b   1.000
_cell.length_c   1.000
_cell.angle_alpha   90.00
_cell.angle_beta   90.00
_cell.angle_gamma   90.00
#
_symmetry.space_group_name_H-M   'P 1'
#
loop_
_entity.id
_entity.type
_entity.pdbx_description
1 polymer ?
#
loop_
_entity_poly.entity_id
_entity_poly.type
_entity_poly.pdbx_seq_one_letter_code
_entity_poly.pdbx_strand_id
1 'polypeptide(L)'
;MAFTTSFLVKNQAVGSKFQHYVRVTADAASGAFESGFGVVDFIQHSGQSATTAAYRVFMNANSGLTANNGSVAISGVASGDVIYMTVVGH
;
A
#
# COMPACT_ATOMS: atom_id res chain seq x y z
N MET A 1 9.62 -5.65 -11.40
CA MET A 1 8.95 -4.77 -10.41
C MET A 1 9.10 -5.44 -9.05
N ALA A 2 9.37 -4.70 -7.99
CA ALA A 2 9.56 -5.28 -6.65
C ALA A 2 8.24 -5.76 -6.01
N PHE A 3 7.11 -5.20 -6.46
CA PHE A 3 5.77 -5.54 -6.02
C PHE A 3 4.82 -5.50 -7.21
N THR A 4 3.88 -6.43 -7.25
CA THR A 4 2.75 -6.42 -8.16
C THR A 4 1.51 -5.92 -7.43
N THR A 5 0.92 -4.82 -7.91
CA THR A 5 -0.28 -4.21 -7.30
C THR A 5 -1.50 -4.33 -8.19
N SER A 6 -2.61 -4.79 -7.62
CA SER A 6 -3.91 -4.87 -8.29
C SER A 6 -4.95 -4.14 -7.46
N PHE A 7 -5.62 -3.16 -8.07
CA PHE A 7 -6.72 -2.46 -7.43
C PHE A 7 -8.00 -3.24 -7.66
N LEU A 8 -8.52 -3.84 -6.59
CA LEU A 8 -9.77 -4.58 -6.58
C LEU A 8 -10.97 -3.63 -6.63
N VAL A 9 -10.84 -2.46 -5.98
CA VAL A 9 -11.79 -1.35 -6.07
C VAL A 9 -10.99 -0.06 -6.17
N LYS A 10 -11.42 0.83 -7.09
CA LYS A 10 -10.85 2.17 -7.28
C LYS A 10 -11.91 3.25 -7.05
N ASN A 11 -11.48 4.40 -6.52
CA ASN A 11 -12.25 5.61 -6.31
C ASN A 11 -13.63 5.40 -5.67
N GLN A 12 -13.74 4.48 -4.70
CA GLN A 12 -15.00 4.34 -3.98
C GLN A 12 -15.13 5.50 -2.99
N ALA A 13 -16.18 6.31 -3.11
CA ALA A 13 -16.38 7.46 -2.25
C ALA A 13 -16.67 7.03 -0.80
N VAL A 14 -16.02 7.69 0.16
CA VAL A 14 -16.24 7.54 1.61
C VAL A 14 -16.26 8.95 2.22
N GLY A 15 -17.47 9.51 2.35
CA GLY A 15 -17.63 10.91 2.76
C GLY A 15 -17.01 11.86 1.72
N SER A 16 -16.09 12.72 2.15
CA SER A 16 -15.34 13.66 1.29
C SER A 16 -14.04 13.08 0.71
N LYS A 17 -13.77 11.79 0.93
CA LYS A 17 -12.54 11.10 0.51
C LYS A 17 -12.85 9.92 -0.39
N PHE A 18 -11.80 9.31 -0.93
CA PHE A 18 -11.90 8.10 -1.74
C PHE A 18 -11.12 6.96 -1.12
N GLN A 19 -11.58 5.73 -1.35
CA GLN A 19 -10.91 4.51 -0.92
C GLN A 19 -10.56 3.61 -2.11
N HIS A 20 -9.38 2.99 -1.99
CA HIS A 20 -8.86 1.96 -2.87
C HIS A 20 -8.68 0.66 -2.07
N TYR A 21 -9.22 -0.45 -2.60
CA TYR A 21 -8.84 -1.78 -2.14
C TYR A 21 -7.74 -2.31 -3.05
N VAL A 22 -6.56 -2.52 -2.49
CA VAL A 22 -5.35 -2.91 -3.21
C VAL A 22 -4.92 -4.29 -2.72
N ARG A 23 -4.69 -5.20 -3.66
CA ARG A 23 -3.95 -6.43 -3.42
C ARG A 23 -2.51 -6.22 -3.85
N VAL A 24 -1.59 -6.42 -2.92
CA VAL A 24 -0.16 -6.30 -3.13
C VAL A 24 0.47 -7.68 -3.03
N THR A 25 1.13 -8.12 -4.10
CA THR A 25 1.94 -9.34 -4.13
C THR A 25 3.41 -8.95 -4.12
N ALA A 26 4.16 -9.47 -3.14
CA ALA A 26 5.59 -9.20 -3.01
C ALA A 26 6.40 -10.05 -3.98
N ASP A 27 7.23 -9.40 -4.80
CA ASP A 27 8.21 -10.04 -5.68
C ASP A 27 9.65 -9.79 -5.18
N ALA A 28 9.80 -8.99 -4.12
CA ALA A 28 11.06 -8.64 -3.46
C ALA A 28 10.83 -8.35 -1.97
N ALA A 29 11.91 -8.35 -1.17
CA ALA A 29 11.83 -8.21 0.28
C ALA A 29 11.37 -6.83 0.79
N SER A 30 11.56 -5.79 -0.03
CA SER A 30 11.20 -4.41 0.30
C SER A 30 10.97 -3.57 -0.93
N GLY A 31 10.06 -2.61 -0.85
CA GLY A 31 9.75 -1.70 -1.95
C GLY A 31 8.53 -0.85 -1.64
N ALA A 32 8.03 -0.15 -2.67
CA ALA A 32 6.88 0.73 -2.53
C ALA A 32 5.97 0.63 -3.74
N PHE A 33 4.72 1.04 -3.55
CA PHE A 33 3.75 1.20 -4.62
C PHE A 33 3.04 2.55 -4.50
N GLU A 34 2.57 3.05 -5.65
CA GLU A 34 1.75 4.26 -5.72
C GLU A 34 0.29 3.92 -5.45
N SER A 35 -0.32 4.61 -4.47
CA SER A 35 -1.72 4.41 -4.09
C SER A 35 -2.70 4.98 -5.12
N GLY A 36 -2.24 5.88 -5.99
CA GLY A 36 -3.08 6.64 -6.91
C GLY A 36 -3.74 7.88 -6.31
N PHE A 37 -3.48 8.19 -5.04
CA PHE A 37 -3.86 9.45 -4.39
C PHE A 37 -2.68 10.41 -4.31
N GLY A 38 -2.94 11.72 -4.27
CA GLY A 38 -1.89 12.71 -3.99
C GLY A 38 -1.51 12.68 -2.50
N VAL A 39 -2.49 12.42 -1.64
CA VAL A 39 -2.30 12.28 -0.19
C VAL A 39 -3.01 11.03 0.31
N VAL A 40 -2.23 10.11 0.91
CA VAL A 40 -2.78 9.02 1.72
C VAL A 40 -3.02 9.52 3.14
N ASP A 41 -4.27 9.43 3.57
CA ASP A 41 -4.71 9.83 4.91
C ASP A 41 -4.64 8.67 5.91
N PHE A 42 -5.01 7.47 5.47
CA PHE A 42 -5.02 6.29 6.31
C PHE A 42 -4.89 5.00 5.49
N ILE A 43 -4.33 3.97 6.12
CA ILE A 43 -4.16 2.65 5.54
C ILE A 43 -4.60 1.60 6.56
N GLN A 44 -5.41 0.64 6.12
CA GLN A 44 -5.59 -0.64 6.79
C GLN A 44 -4.87 -1.71 5.98
N HIS A 45 -4.11 -2.59 6.64
CA HIS A 45 -3.44 -3.69 5.97
C HIS A 45 -3.71 -5.00 6.69
N SER A 46 -3.81 -6.09 5.94
CA SER A 46 -3.95 -7.44 6.46
C SER A 46 -3.17 -8.40 5.56
N GLY A 47 -2.41 -9.31 6.17
CA GLY A 47 -1.71 -10.36 5.45
C GLY A 47 -2.68 -11.49 5.11
N GLN A 48 -2.85 -11.81 3.83
CA GLN A 48 -3.62 -12.99 3.43
C GLN A 48 -2.74 -14.25 3.49
N SER A 49 -1.52 -14.12 2.99
CA SER A 49 -0.50 -15.16 3.03
C SER A 49 0.81 -14.43 3.25
N ALA A 50 1.23 -14.35 4.51
CA ALA A 50 2.52 -13.78 4.88
C ALA A 50 3.33 -14.90 5.50
N THR A 51 4.22 -15.50 4.71
CA THR A 51 5.27 -16.39 5.22
C THR A 51 6.09 -15.66 6.30
N THR A 52 6.15 -14.33 6.16
CA THR A 52 6.81 -13.41 7.09
C THR A 52 5.78 -12.69 7.96
N ALA A 53 5.57 -13.17 9.19
CA ALA A 53 4.59 -12.60 10.13
C ALA A 53 4.94 -11.19 10.68
N ALA A 54 6.07 -10.61 10.28
CA ALA A 54 6.62 -9.37 10.84
C ALA A 54 6.95 -8.32 9.76
N TYR A 55 6.08 -8.17 8.76
CA TYR A 55 6.23 -7.12 7.76
C TYR A 55 5.89 -5.74 8.33
N ARG A 56 6.48 -4.69 7.75
CA ARG A 56 6.27 -3.30 8.14
C ARG A 56 5.67 -2.53 6.97
N VAL A 57 4.71 -1.68 7.28
CA VAL A 57 4.09 -0.76 6.33
C VAL A 57 4.44 0.66 6.73
N PHE A 58 4.98 1.42 5.79
CA PHE A 58 5.36 2.81 5.98
C PHE A 58 4.56 3.68 5.01
N MET A 59 3.88 4.68 5.56
CA MET A 59 3.40 5.82 4.78
C MET A 59 4.58 6.77 4.62
N ASN A 60 4.82 7.25 3.40
CA ASN A 60 5.88 8.21 3.10
C ASN A 60 7.33 7.72 3.28
N ALA A 61 7.74 6.62 2.64
CA ALA A 61 9.17 6.26 2.63
C ALA A 61 9.99 7.03 1.58
N ASN A 62 9.36 7.91 0.77
CA ASN A 62 9.99 8.47 -0.43
C ASN A 62 9.94 10.00 -0.56
N SER A 63 9.59 10.77 0.47
CA SER A 63 9.64 12.24 0.36
C SER A 63 10.27 12.92 1.57
N GLY A 64 11.38 13.61 1.32
CA GLY A 64 11.90 14.65 2.20
C GLY A 64 11.06 15.93 2.19
N LEU A 65 9.85 15.91 1.62
CA LEU A 65 8.99 17.09 1.43
C LEU A 65 7.52 16.68 1.53
N THR A 66 6.85 17.20 2.55
CA THR A 66 5.48 16.91 3.05
C THR A 66 4.31 17.11 2.09
N ALA A 67 4.55 17.31 0.79
CA ALA A 67 3.50 17.68 -0.18
C ALA A 67 2.95 16.50 -1.00
N ASN A 68 3.61 15.33 -1.02
CA ASN A 68 3.18 14.20 -1.86
C ASN A 68 3.38 12.87 -1.13
N ASN A 69 2.37 12.45 -0.36
CA ASN A 69 2.33 11.20 0.40
C ASN A 69 1.45 10.15 -0.31
N GLY A 70 1.58 10.06 -1.63
CA GLY A 70 0.81 9.13 -2.46
C GLY A 70 1.33 7.70 -2.48
N SER A 71 2.51 7.44 -1.88
CA SER A 71 3.18 6.14 -1.94
C SER A 71 3.17 5.40 -0.60
N VAL A 72 3.10 4.07 -0.69
CA VAL A 72 3.10 3.18 0.46
C VAL A 72 4.25 2.19 0.31
N ALA A 73 5.13 2.14 1.30
CA ALA A 73 6.26 1.22 1.32
C ALA A 73 6.01 0.03 2.23
N ILE A 74 6.50 -1.13 1.80
CA ILE A 74 6.39 -2.40 2.49
C ILE A 74 7.79 -3.01 2.59
N SER A 75 8.13 -3.56 3.75
CA SER A 75 9.41 -4.22 3.99
C SER A 75 9.23 -5.44 4.90
N GLY A 76 10.16 -6.40 4.78
CA GLY A 76 10.15 -7.61 5.60
C GLY A 76 9.14 -8.64 5.10
N VAL A 77 8.93 -8.69 3.79
CA VAL A 77 8.08 -9.69 3.12
C VAL A 77 8.94 -10.69 2.37
N ALA A 78 8.40 -11.88 2.10
CA ALA A 78 9.00 -12.88 1.24
C ALA A 78 8.33 -12.86 -0.14
N SER A 79 9.03 -13.37 -1.15
CA SER A 79 8.45 -13.53 -2.48
C SER A 79 7.19 -14.40 -2.41
N GLY A 80 6.09 -13.94 -3.02
CA GLY A 80 4.79 -14.60 -2.98
C GLY A 80 3.91 -14.21 -1.81
N ASP A 81 4.38 -13.39 -0.86
CA ASP A 81 3.52 -12.85 0.20
C ASP A 81 2.42 -11.96 -0.41
N VAL A 82 1.19 -12.14 0.07
CA VAL A 82 0.01 -11.38 -0.38
C VAL A 82 -0.55 -10.56 0.77
N ILE A 83 -0.64 -9.26 0.55
CA ILE A 83 -1.14 -8.28 1.51
C ILE A 83 -2.34 -7.56 0.88
N TYR A 84 -3.46 -7.55 1.59
CA TYR A 84 -4.59 -6.70 1.26
C TYR A 84 -4.47 -5.38 1.99
N MET A 85 -4.73 -4.30 1.27
CA MET A 85 -4.65 -2.95 1.79
C MET A 85 -5.90 -2.17 1.41
N THR A 86 -6.48 -1.48 2.38
CA THR A 86 -7.45 -0.42 2.15
C THR A 86 -6.70 0.88 2.31
N VAL A 87 -6.61 1.67 1.24
CA VAL A 87 -5.96 2.98 1.24
C VAL A 87 -7.04 4.03 1.09
N VAL A 88 -7.10 4.99 2.01
CA VAL A 88 -8.03 6.13 1.97
C VAL A 88 -7.23 7.42 1.77
N GLY A 89 -7.66 8.24 0.84
CA GLY A 89 -6.95 9.47 0.46
C GLY A 89 -7.76 10.41 -0.42
N HIS A 90 -7.06 11.42 -0.94
CA HIS A 90 -7.56 12.39 -1.90
C HIS A 90 -6.47 12.84 -2.88
#